data_AF-X1PFH5-F1
#
_entry.id   AF-X1PFH5-F1
#
_cell.length_a   1.000
_cell.length_b   1.000
_cell.length_c   1.000
_cell.angle_alpha   90.00
_cell.angle_beta   90.00
_cell.angle_gamma   90.00
#
_symmetry.space_group_name_H-M   'P 1'
#
loop_
_entity.id
_entity.type
_entity.pdbx_description
1 polymer ?
#
loop_
_entity_poly.entity_id
_entity_poly.type
_entity_poly.pdbx_seq_one_letter_code
_entity_poly.pdbx_strand_id
1 'polypeptide(L)' 'MNNKGSEIETRQERREKKLKKKRERIPKHGQSLARIYLDAILKRLKRRRIDK' A
#
# COMPACT_ATOMS: atom_id res chain seq x y z
N MET A 1 18.63 -36.63 -7.54
CA MET A 1 18.08 -35.83 -8.66
C MET A 1 16.66 -35.45 -8.26
N ASN A 2 16.39 -34.16 -8.06
CA ASN A 2 15.13 -33.67 -7.50
C ASN A 2 14.01 -33.85 -8.52
N ASN A 3 13.06 -34.73 -8.19
CA ASN A 3 11.84 -34.91 -8.96
C ASN A 3 11.03 -33.62 -8.95
N LYS A 4 11.15 -32.86 -10.05
CA LYS A 4 10.22 -31.81 -10.45
C LYS A 4 8.88 -32.45 -10.84
N GLY A 5 8.18 -33.01 -9.87
CA GLY A 5 6.74 -33.24 -9.99
C GLY A 5 6.11 -31.87 -9.85
N SER A 6 5.58 -31.32 -10.94
CA SER A 6 4.80 -30.08 -10.94
C SER A 6 3.83 -30.09 -9.76
N GLU A 7 4.08 -29.24 -8.75
CA GLU A 7 3.18 -29.04 -7.61
C GLU A 7 1.80 -28.73 -8.19
N ILE A 8 0.91 -29.72 -8.16
CA ILE A 8 -0.50 -29.54 -8.53
C ILE A 8 -1.09 -28.70 -7.41
N GLU A 9 -0.92 -27.38 -7.50
CA GLU A 9 -1.41 -26.46 -6.48
C GLU A 9 -2.93 -26.62 -6.33
N THR A 10 -3.37 -26.86 -5.11
CA THR A 10 -4.80 -26.96 -4.82
C THR A 10 -5.47 -25.61 -5.13
N ARG A 11 -6.79 -25.60 -5.37
CA ARG A 11 -7.53 -24.34 -5.57
C ARG A 11 -7.38 -23.37 -4.38
N GLN A 12 -7.18 -23.91 -3.17
CA GLN A 12 -7.03 -23.13 -1.94
C GLN A 12 -5.67 -22.43 -1.90
N GLU A 13 -4.58 -23.14 -2.16
CA GLU A 13 -3.23 -22.58 -2.23
C GLU A 13 -3.14 -21.45 -3.27
N ARG A 14 -3.77 -21.63 -4.44
CA ARG A 14 -3.85 -20.57 -5.46
C ARG A 14 -4.59 -19.33 -4.95
N ARG A 15 -5.65 -19.50 -4.16
CA ARG A 15 -6.40 -18.37 -3.55
C ARG A 15 -5.56 -17.64 -2.51
N GLU A 16 -4.85 -18.37 -1.65
CA GLU A 16 -3.97 -17.79 -0.64
C GLU A 16 -2.80 -17.04 -1.26
N LYS A 17 -2.14 -17.62 -2.27
CA LYS A 17 -1.08 -16.97 -3.06
C LYS A 17 -1.60 -15.68 -3.70
N LYS A 18 -2.82 -15.69 -4.26
CA LYS A 18 -3.46 -14.47 -4.80
C LYS A 18 -3.76 -13.43 -3.73
N LEU A 19 -4.28 -13.83 -2.56
CA LEU A 19 -4.63 -12.92 -1.47
C LEU A 19 -3.38 -12.25 -0.88
N LYS A 20 -2.30 -13.02 -0.69
CA LYS A 20 -1.00 -12.51 -0.24
C LYS A 20 -0.44 -11.47 -1.21
N LYS A 21 -0.38 -11.80 -2.50
CA LYS A 21 0.04 -10.85 -3.56
C LYS A 21 -0.83 -9.60 -3.61
N LYS A 22 -2.14 -9.71 -3.36
CA LYS A 22 -3.06 -8.57 -3.29
C LYS A 22 -2.72 -7.66 -2.09
N ARG A 23 -2.48 -8.23 -0.90
CA ARG A 23 -2.09 -7.47 0.30
C ARG A 23 -0.74 -6.78 0.14
N GLU A 24 0.22 -7.42 -0.51
CA GLU A 24 1.55 -6.84 -0.80
C GLU A 24 1.47 -5.68 -1.79
N ARG A 25 0.53 -5.72 -2.74
CA ARG A 25 0.28 -4.64 -3.70
C ARG A 25 -0.48 -3.46 -3.11
N ILE A 26 -1.15 -3.61 -1.97
CA ILE A 26 -1.78 -2.48 -1.29
C ILE A 26 -0.64 -1.54 -0.85
N PRO A 27 -0.64 -0.27 -1.31
CA PRO A 27 0.34 0.69 -0.85
C PRO A 27 0.20 0.82 0.67
N LYS A 28 1.18 0.30 1.42
CA LYS A 28 1.24 0.49 2.88
C LYS A 28 1.43 1.97 3.25
N HIS A 29 1.85 2.76 2.27
CA HIS A 29 2.19 4.17 2.40
C HIS A 29 1.29 4.99 1.48
N GLY A 30 0.01 5.11 1.83
CA GLY A 30 -0.73 6.34 1.51
C GLY A 30 -0.24 7.47 2.43
N GLN A 31 -0.46 8.74 2.05
CA GLN A 31 -0.28 9.80 3.05
C GLN A 31 -1.18 9.47 4.25
N SER A 32 -0.59 9.33 5.43
CA SER A 32 -1.37 9.14 6.64
C SER A 32 -2.32 10.33 6.77
N LEU A 33 -3.51 10.10 7.34
CA LEU A 33 -4.49 11.17 7.58
C LEU A 33 -3.84 12.37 8.30
N ALA A 34 -2.97 12.09 9.26
CA ALA A 34 -2.16 13.09 9.96
C ALA A 34 -1.25 13.90 9.01
N ARG A 35 -0.61 13.26 8.03
CA ARG A 35 0.26 13.93 7.04
C ARG A 35 -0.55 14.80 6.08
N ILE A 36 -1.75 14.36 5.69
CA ILE A 36 -2.70 15.17 4.90
C ILE A 36 -3.10 16.44 5.66
N TYR A 37 -3.47 16.30 6.94
CA TYR A 37 -3.84 17.45 7.77
C TYR A 37 -2.65 18.39 8.02
N LEU A 38 -1.46 17.86 8.27
CA LEU A 38 -0.24 18.66 8.44
C LEU A 38 0.05 19.50 7.18
N ASP A 39 0.02 18.88 5.99
CA ASP A 39 0.21 19.58 4.72
C ASP A 39 -0.85 20.65 4.49
N ALA A 40 -2.12 20.38 4.84
CA ALA A 40 -3.20 21.35 4.73
C ALA A 40 -2.99 22.58 5.63
N ILE A 41 -2.57 22.36 6.89
CA ILE A 41 -2.25 23.42 7.84
C ILE A 41 -1.08 24.26 7.33
N LEU A 42 0.01 23.62 6.91
CA LEU A 42 1.20 24.30 6.39
C LEU A 42 0.89 25.15 5.15
N LYS A 43 0.08 24.63 4.22
CA LYS A 43 -0.40 25.40 3.05
C LYS A 43 -1.21 26.63 3.47
N ARG A 44 -2.10 26.48 4.46
CA ARG A 44 -2.92 27.58 4.98
C ARG A 44 -2.07 28.68 5.64
N LEU A 45 -1.08 28.29 6.44
CA LEU A 45 -0.17 29.21 7.10
C LEU A 45 0.70 29.96 6.08
N LYS A 46 1.21 29.26 5.06
CA LYS A 46 2.01 29.88 4.00
C LYS A 46 1.24 30.96 3.23
N ARG A 47 -0.04 30.71 2.89
CA ARG A 47 -0.90 31.70 2.23
C ARG A 47 -1.05 32.98 3.06
N ARG A 48 -1.37 32.83 4.35
CA ARG A 48 -1.52 33.97 5.29
C ARG A 48 -0.26 34.83 5.46
N ARG A 49 0.93 34.29 5.21
CA ARG A 49 2.20 35.04 5.28
C ARG A 49 2.47 35.82 4.00
N ILE A 50 1.92 35.41 2.87
CA ILE A 50 2.09 36.07 1.57
C ILE A 50 1.10 37.23 1.43
N ASP A 51 -0.08 37.11 2.03
CA ASP A 51 -1.14 38.12 2.01
C ASP A 51 -0.95 39.26 3.06
N LYS A 52 0.21 39.32 3.71
CA LYS A 52 0.57 40.31 4.75
C LYS A 52 1.83 41.06 4.32
#